data_AF-A0A8K0NCI9-F1
#
_entry.id   AF-A0A8K0NCI9-F1
#
_cell.length_a   1.000
_cell.length_b   1.000
_cell.length_c   1.000
_cell.angle_alpha   90.00
_cell.angle_beta   90.00
_cell.angle_gamma   90.00
#
_symmetry.space_group_name_H-M   'P 1'
#
loop_
_entity.id
_entity.type
_entity.pdbx_description
1 polymer ?
#
loop_
_entity_poly.entity_id
_entity_poly.type
_entity_poly.pdbx_seq_one_letter_code
_entity_poly.pdbx_strand_id
1 'polypeptide(L)'
;MAVSKNPETLAPDQEPSKASDLRRRLASSAVPDSSSRTSSSITESWTTALGEDSGAGAVRIGDPKDQIGEANDIGEKKKACLGDRVGRDEVPVGFVDRPSAPVHVRAVESPLSSDTIFQQSHAGLFNLCVVVLIAVNSRLIIENLMKYGLLIGSGFFFSSRLLRDWPLLICSLTLPVFPLGAYMVEKLAYKKFISEPVVVSLHVILVIGTIMYPVFIILRCDSTVLSGLNLMLFASSICLKLVSYAHANYDLRSSSNSIDKGIHKSQGVSFKSLVYFIMAPTLCYQPSYPQTICIRKGWVICQLVKLVIFTGVMGFIIEQYIDPIIKNSQHPLKGNVLYAMERVLKLSIPTLYVWLCLFYCTFHLWLNILAELLHFGDREFYKDWWNAKTIEEYWRMWNMPVHKWMLRHVYLPCIRNGIPKGVAMVISFFISAIFHELCIGIPCHIFKLWAFMGIMFQVPLVILTKYLQNKFKNAMVGNMVFWFFFSIYGQPMCVLLYYHDVMNRKVGTE
;
A
#
# COMPACT_ATOMS: atom_id res chain seq x y z
N MET A 1 41.23 22.55 -63.79
CA MET A 1 41.91 22.17 -65.06
C MET A 1 43.19 21.43 -64.70
N ALA A 2 43.62 20.47 -65.52
CA ALA A 2 44.82 19.63 -65.34
C ALA A 2 44.83 18.64 -64.14
N VAL A 3 45.59 17.55 -64.33
CA VAL A 3 45.80 16.42 -63.42
C VAL A 3 47.31 16.12 -63.39
N SER A 4 47.87 15.80 -62.23
CA SER A 4 49.01 14.88 -62.05
C SER A 4 49.01 14.41 -60.59
N LYS A 5 48.99 13.12 -60.20
CA LYS A 5 49.82 11.95 -60.56
C LYS A 5 51.32 12.14 -60.29
N ASN A 6 51.86 11.31 -59.40
CA ASN A 6 53.19 10.68 -59.49
C ASN A 6 53.24 9.49 -58.48
N PRO A 7 54.16 8.51 -58.62
CA PRO A 7 53.64 7.19 -59.02
C PRO A 7 54.18 5.97 -58.23
N GLU A 8 53.51 4.84 -58.44
CA GLU A 8 53.99 3.48 -58.81
C GLU A 8 55.34 2.92 -58.27
N THR A 9 55.55 1.60 -58.06
CA THR A 9 54.73 0.35 -58.02
C THR A 9 55.68 -0.78 -57.54
N LEU A 10 55.24 -2.05 -57.60
CA LEU A 10 56.02 -3.32 -57.61
C LEU A 10 56.15 -4.00 -56.22
N ALA A 11 55.87 -5.30 -56.06
CA ALA A 11 55.32 -6.33 -56.97
C ALA A 11 54.81 -7.55 -56.13
N PRO A 12 54.41 -8.71 -56.71
CA PRO A 12 53.18 -8.89 -57.50
C PRO A 12 52.38 -10.17 -57.12
N ASP A 13 51.56 -10.64 -58.07
CA ASP A 13 51.07 -12.01 -58.32
C ASP A 13 49.72 -12.50 -57.73
N GLN A 14 48.79 -12.67 -58.68
CA GLN A 14 47.66 -13.60 -58.72
C GLN A 14 48.18 -14.99 -59.21
N GLU A 15 47.45 -16.12 -59.36
CA GLU A 15 46.01 -16.43 -59.30
C GLU A 15 45.79 -17.94 -58.87
N PRO A 16 44.80 -18.79 -59.31
CA PRO A 16 44.13 -19.69 -58.35
C PRO A 16 44.13 -21.22 -58.67
N SER A 17 43.66 -22.06 -57.74
CA SER A 17 42.45 -22.92 -57.94
C SER A 17 42.21 -24.05 -56.91
N LYS A 18 40.91 -24.37 -56.71
CA LYS A 18 40.26 -25.67 -56.36
C LYS A 18 40.93 -26.67 -55.36
N ALA A 19 40.24 -26.93 -54.23
CA ALA A 19 39.46 -28.17 -53.93
C ALA A 19 39.46 -28.62 -52.44
N SER A 20 38.30 -29.09 -51.94
CA SER A 20 38.06 -29.98 -50.75
C SER A 20 38.66 -29.60 -49.37
N ASP A 21 37.99 -29.80 -48.20
CA ASP A 21 37.07 -30.89 -47.88
C ASP A 21 36.03 -30.59 -46.74
N LEU A 22 35.20 -31.59 -46.42
CA LEU A 22 33.96 -31.63 -45.63
C LEU A 22 34.03 -31.38 -44.10
N ARG A 23 32.97 -30.73 -43.52
CA ARG A 23 32.00 -31.41 -42.59
C ARG A 23 30.75 -30.61 -42.14
N ARG A 24 29.69 -30.71 -42.96
CA ARG A 24 28.25 -30.94 -42.64
C ARG A 24 27.78 -30.99 -41.16
N ARG A 25 26.72 -30.21 -40.82
CA ARG A 25 25.36 -30.72 -40.48
C ARG A 25 24.26 -29.64 -40.62
N LEU A 26 23.05 -30.09 -40.99
CA LEU A 26 21.94 -29.28 -41.52
C LEU A 26 20.89 -28.89 -40.45
N ALA A 27 20.04 -27.93 -40.80
CA ALA A 27 18.69 -27.75 -40.26
C ALA A 27 17.65 -27.97 -41.39
N SER A 28 16.41 -28.35 -41.07
CA SER A 28 15.38 -28.69 -42.06
C SER A 28 13.94 -28.44 -41.61
N SER A 29 13.22 -27.63 -42.38
CA SER A 29 11.79 -27.71 -42.76
C SER A 29 10.67 -27.96 -41.73
N ALA A 30 9.61 -27.14 -41.87
CA ALA A 30 8.22 -27.40 -41.42
C ALA A 30 7.59 -28.59 -42.24
N VAL A 31 6.34 -29.07 -42.07
CA VAL A 31 5.07 -28.40 -41.71
C VAL A 31 4.23 -29.24 -40.68
N PRO A 32 2.87 -29.30 -40.64
CA PRO A 32 2.13 -29.22 -39.37
C PRO A 32 1.57 -30.57 -38.86
N ASP A 33 0.92 -30.56 -37.70
CA ASP A 33 -0.28 -31.38 -37.49
C ASP A 33 -1.26 -30.76 -36.47
N SER A 34 -2.28 -31.52 -36.08
CA SER A 34 -3.59 -31.06 -35.66
C SER A 34 -4.19 -31.93 -34.52
N SER A 35 -5.46 -31.64 -34.18
CA SER A 35 -6.31 -32.42 -33.26
C SER A 35 -6.02 -32.26 -31.75
N SER A 36 -6.90 -32.86 -30.94
CA SER A 36 -7.04 -32.59 -29.50
C SER A 36 -7.29 -33.88 -28.72
N ARG A 37 -6.92 -33.91 -27.43
CA ARG A 37 -7.78 -34.49 -26.36
C ARG A 37 -7.29 -34.28 -24.92
N THR A 38 -8.20 -33.73 -24.10
CA THR A 38 -8.53 -34.05 -22.69
C THR A 38 -7.47 -34.50 -21.66
N SER A 39 -7.53 -33.80 -20.51
CA SER A 39 -7.50 -34.30 -19.12
C SER A 39 -6.19 -34.94 -18.59
N SER A 40 -5.83 -34.84 -17.30
CA SER A 40 -6.59 -34.49 -16.08
C SER A 40 -5.67 -34.05 -14.92
N SER A 41 -6.22 -33.39 -13.91
CA SER A 41 -5.98 -33.68 -12.48
C SER A 41 -6.96 -32.90 -11.60
N ILE A 42 -7.26 -33.41 -10.40
CA ILE A 42 -8.33 -32.95 -9.52
C ILE A 42 -7.71 -32.47 -8.20
N THR A 43 -8.32 -31.50 -7.53
CA THR A 43 -8.20 -31.38 -6.06
C THR A 43 -9.50 -30.86 -5.46
N GLU A 44 -9.98 -31.57 -4.46
CA GLU A 44 -11.35 -31.67 -3.99
C GLU A 44 -11.91 -30.42 -3.28
N SER A 45 -13.24 -30.39 -3.14
CA SER A 45 -13.96 -29.56 -2.16
C SER A 45 -15.00 -30.43 -1.46
N TRP A 46 -15.07 -30.36 -0.13
CA TRP A 46 -15.93 -31.19 0.72
C TRP A 46 -16.91 -30.33 1.54
N THR A 47 -18.16 -30.80 1.66
CA THR A 47 -19.13 -30.55 2.77
C THR A 47 -19.60 -29.09 3.08
N THR A 48 -20.90 -28.80 3.32
CA THR A 48 -22.14 -29.59 3.15
C THR A 48 -23.39 -28.70 3.02
N ALA A 49 -24.46 -29.34 2.55
CA ALA A 49 -25.86 -28.92 2.42
C ALA A 49 -26.54 -28.16 3.58
N LEU A 50 -27.56 -27.37 3.19
CA LEU A 50 -28.88 -27.10 3.82
C LEU A 50 -29.61 -26.09 2.88
N GLY A 51 -30.86 -26.24 2.45
CA GLY A 51 -31.84 -27.33 2.60
C GLY A 51 -33.14 -27.01 1.85
N GLU A 52 -34.22 -27.75 2.17
CA GLU A 52 -35.63 -27.54 1.76
C GLU A 52 -36.05 -27.95 0.33
N ASP A 53 -37.37 -28.15 0.18
CA ASP A 53 -38.04 -29.09 -0.73
C ASP A 53 -39.50 -28.62 -1.01
N SER A 54 -40.25 -29.35 -1.84
CA SER A 54 -41.65 -29.14 -2.29
C SER A 54 -41.80 -28.27 -3.55
N GLY A 55 -42.57 -28.69 -4.57
CA GLY A 55 -43.19 -30.01 -4.77
C GLY A 55 -44.29 -30.01 -5.83
N ALA A 56 -44.46 -31.16 -6.51
CA ALA A 56 -45.59 -31.60 -7.36
C ALA A 56 -46.08 -30.68 -8.52
N GLY A 57 -46.39 -31.21 -9.72
CA GLY A 57 -46.25 -32.59 -10.18
C GLY A 57 -47.08 -32.91 -11.42
N ALA A 58 -47.09 -34.21 -11.76
CA ALA A 58 -47.92 -34.88 -12.76
C ALA A 58 -47.69 -34.61 -14.27
N VAL A 59 -48.02 -35.50 -15.23
CA VAL A 59 -47.69 -36.94 -15.40
C VAL A 59 -48.29 -37.49 -16.71
N ARG A 60 -47.44 -37.99 -17.63
CA ARG A 60 -47.66 -39.13 -18.59
C ARG A 60 -48.79 -39.00 -19.65
N ILE A 61 -48.87 -39.78 -20.76
CA ILE A 61 -47.99 -40.72 -21.51
C ILE A 61 -48.55 -40.79 -22.97
N GLY A 62 -47.76 -41.20 -23.99
CA GLY A 62 -48.32 -41.36 -25.36
C GLY A 62 -47.42 -41.88 -26.49
N ASP A 63 -46.46 -42.76 -26.19
CA ASP A 63 -45.56 -43.47 -27.13
C ASP A 63 -46.28 -44.61 -27.92
N PRO A 64 -45.69 -45.35 -28.90
CA PRO A 64 -44.51 -45.11 -29.78
C PRO A 64 -44.56 -45.77 -31.22
N LYS A 65 -43.39 -45.88 -31.92
CA LYS A 65 -42.95 -46.99 -32.84
C LYS A 65 -43.63 -47.12 -34.24
N ASP A 66 -43.16 -47.88 -35.27
CA ASP A 66 -41.94 -48.68 -35.64
C ASP A 66 -42.04 -48.95 -37.20
N GLN A 67 -41.07 -49.43 -38.04
CA GLN A 67 -39.60 -49.61 -38.07
C GLN A 67 -39.16 -49.98 -39.55
N ILE A 68 -37.88 -49.78 -39.95
CA ILE A 68 -37.13 -50.45 -41.09
C ILE A 68 -37.57 -50.10 -42.55
N GLY A 69 -36.71 -49.97 -43.58
CA GLY A 69 -35.24 -50.13 -43.80
C GLY A 69 -34.86 -49.75 -45.27
N GLU A 70 -33.69 -50.05 -45.89
CA GLU A 70 -32.44 -50.66 -45.39
C GLU A 70 -31.15 -50.29 -46.20
N ALA A 71 -30.87 -50.88 -47.39
CA ALA A 71 -29.53 -50.97 -48.03
C ALA A 71 -29.58 -51.05 -49.59
N ASN A 72 -28.53 -50.92 -50.43
CA ASN A 72 -27.16 -50.35 -50.37
C ASN A 72 -26.57 -50.30 -51.82
N ASP A 73 -25.91 -49.22 -52.26
CA ASP A 73 -24.77 -49.30 -53.22
C ASP A 73 -23.90 -48.00 -53.25
N ILE A 74 -22.81 -48.03 -54.03
CA ILE A 74 -21.63 -47.15 -53.99
C ILE A 74 -21.77 -45.88 -54.87
N GLY A 75 -21.36 -44.70 -54.35
CA GLY A 75 -21.01 -43.56 -55.23
C GLY A 75 -20.92 -42.16 -54.60
N GLU A 76 -19.74 -41.53 -54.73
CA GLU A 76 -19.43 -40.08 -54.76
C GLU A 76 -20.03 -39.03 -53.77
N LYS A 77 -19.09 -38.22 -53.23
CA LYS A 77 -19.15 -36.76 -52.95
C LYS A 77 -20.52 -36.03 -52.96
N LYS A 78 -21.16 -35.94 -51.78
CA LYS A 78 -21.54 -34.66 -51.10
C LYS A 78 -22.34 -34.94 -49.82
N LYS A 79 -22.05 -34.23 -48.72
CA LYS A 79 -22.97 -34.13 -47.57
C LYS A 79 -23.81 -32.85 -47.70
N ALA A 80 -25.11 -33.03 -47.92
CA ALA A 80 -26.15 -32.02 -47.74
C ALA A 80 -27.30 -32.72 -46.99
N CYS A 81 -27.63 -32.25 -45.77
CA CYS A 81 -28.91 -31.57 -45.44
C CYS A 81 -30.08 -32.58 -45.24
N LEU A 82 -31.14 -32.32 -44.47
CA LEU A 82 -31.75 -31.07 -43.97
C LEU A 82 -31.89 -31.04 -42.42
N GLY A 83 -32.28 -29.88 -41.87
CA GLY A 83 -32.74 -29.73 -40.48
C GLY A 83 -32.52 -28.32 -39.90
N ASP A 84 -33.53 -27.43 -40.03
CA ASP A 84 -33.73 -26.16 -39.33
C ASP A 84 -32.52 -25.25 -39.02
N ARG A 85 -32.02 -24.51 -40.03
CA ARG A 85 -31.34 -23.20 -39.87
C ARG A 85 -31.49 -22.28 -41.09
N VAL A 86 -32.61 -21.57 -41.21
CA VAL A 86 -32.78 -20.38 -42.09
C VAL A 86 -33.69 -19.37 -41.35
N GLY A 87 -33.50 -18.05 -41.41
CA GLY A 87 -32.50 -17.28 -42.16
C GLY A 87 -31.97 -16.07 -41.38
N ARG A 88 -30.83 -15.54 -41.83
CA ARG A 88 -30.30 -14.25 -41.42
C ARG A 88 -30.70 -13.26 -42.52
N ASP A 89 -31.71 -12.45 -42.27
CA ASP A 89 -32.13 -11.43 -43.24
C ASP A 89 -31.09 -10.30 -43.29
N GLU A 90 -30.22 -10.36 -44.29
CA GLU A 90 -29.35 -9.26 -44.66
C GLU A 90 -30.21 -8.14 -45.29
N VAL A 91 -30.34 -7.02 -44.58
CA VAL A 91 -31.10 -5.85 -45.05
C VAL A 91 -30.55 -5.41 -46.41
N PRO A 92 -31.36 -5.34 -47.49
CA PRO A 92 -30.87 -4.98 -48.81
C PRO A 92 -30.19 -3.60 -48.82
N VAL A 93 -28.96 -3.57 -49.33
CA VAL A 93 -28.04 -2.42 -49.26
C VAL A 93 -28.62 -1.13 -49.90
N GLY A 94 -29.62 -1.24 -50.78
CA GLY A 94 -30.30 -0.11 -51.41
C GLY A 94 -31.30 0.69 -50.55
N PHE A 95 -31.44 0.42 -49.26
CA PHE A 95 -32.39 1.12 -48.37
C PHE A 95 -31.78 2.05 -47.32
N VAL A 96 -30.46 2.17 -47.25
CA VAL A 96 -29.75 2.90 -46.18
C VAL A 96 -29.95 4.42 -46.24
N ASP A 97 -30.05 5.01 -47.44
CA ASP A 97 -30.03 6.47 -47.66
C ASP A 97 -31.41 7.16 -47.63
N ARG A 98 -32.46 6.51 -47.11
CA ARG A 98 -33.80 7.13 -46.99
C ARG A 98 -33.98 7.78 -45.62
N PRO A 99 -34.36 9.08 -45.51
CA PRO A 99 -34.66 9.74 -44.23
C PRO A 99 -35.80 9.11 -43.41
N SER A 100 -36.61 8.24 -44.02
CA SER A 100 -37.66 7.46 -43.36
C SER A 100 -37.20 6.11 -42.80
N ALA A 101 -35.92 5.74 -42.95
CA ALA A 101 -35.37 4.53 -42.36
C ALA A 101 -35.25 4.68 -40.82
N PRO A 102 -35.65 3.68 -40.01
CA PRO A 102 -35.56 3.78 -38.56
C PRO A 102 -34.10 3.70 -38.09
N VAL A 103 -33.52 4.84 -37.72
CA VAL A 103 -32.13 4.93 -37.22
C VAL A 103 -31.97 4.24 -35.86
N HIS A 104 -33.00 4.26 -35.01
CA HIS A 104 -32.97 3.70 -33.65
C HIS A 104 -33.57 2.28 -33.62
N VAL A 105 -32.93 1.33 -34.29
CA VAL A 105 -33.37 -0.08 -34.40
C VAL A 105 -33.25 -0.88 -33.08
N ARG A 106 -32.46 -0.39 -32.12
CA ARG A 106 -32.19 -1.08 -30.84
C ARG A 106 -32.10 -0.09 -29.68
N ALA A 107 -32.66 -0.47 -28.53
CA ALA A 107 -32.36 0.18 -27.27
C ALA A 107 -30.90 -0.09 -26.90
N VAL A 108 -30.12 0.97 -26.71
CA VAL A 108 -28.71 0.92 -26.29
C VAL A 108 -28.51 2.00 -25.25
N GLU A 109 -28.11 1.59 -24.04
CA GLU A 109 -27.76 2.51 -22.97
C GLU A 109 -26.54 3.34 -23.36
N SER A 110 -26.47 4.59 -22.92
CA SER A 110 -25.34 5.47 -23.26
C SER A 110 -24.00 4.85 -22.79
N PRO A 111 -22.88 5.02 -23.50
CA PRO A 111 -21.59 4.37 -23.15
C PRO A 111 -20.98 4.73 -21.78
N LEU A 112 -21.63 5.62 -21.03
CA LEU A 112 -21.26 6.05 -19.67
C LEU A 112 -22.29 5.61 -18.61
N SER A 113 -23.29 4.80 -18.97
CA SER A 113 -24.50 4.58 -18.18
C SER A 113 -24.82 3.12 -17.86
N SER A 114 -23.94 2.17 -18.19
CA SER A 114 -24.20 0.73 -18.06
C SER A 114 -23.03 -0.05 -17.43
N ASP A 115 -23.30 -1.25 -16.92
CA ASP A 115 -22.27 -2.13 -16.33
C ASP A 115 -21.19 -2.58 -17.34
N THR A 116 -21.35 -2.30 -18.65
CA THR A 116 -20.35 -2.62 -19.69
C THR A 116 -19.14 -1.68 -19.70
N ILE A 117 -19.12 -0.62 -18.89
CA ILE A 117 -17.98 0.31 -18.70
C ILE A 117 -16.66 -0.45 -18.48
N PHE A 118 -16.67 -1.52 -17.68
CA PHE A 118 -15.47 -2.31 -17.39
C PHE A 118 -14.96 -3.18 -18.54
N GLN A 119 -15.67 -3.25 -19.68
CA GLN A 119 -15.28 -4.00 -20.86
C GLN A 119 -14.84 -3.11 -22.04
N GLN A 120 -15.06 -1.80 -21.98
CA GLN A 120 -14.66 -0.88 -23.06
C GLN A 120 -13.29 -0.25 -22.81
N SER A 121 -12.52 -0.05 -23.88
CA SER A 121 -11.23 0.63 -23.81
C SER A 121 -11.41 2.15 -23.67
N HIS A 122 -11.69 2.61 -22.45
CA HIS A 122 -11.77 4.04 -22.10
C HIS A 122 -10.41 4.77 -22.14
N ALA A 123 -9.40 4.21 -22.82
CA ALA A 123 -8.05 4.77 -22.95
C ALA A 123 -8.06 6.23 -23.47
N GLY A 124 -8.98 6.58 -24.38
CA GLY A 124 -9.14 7.97 -24.84
C GLY A 124 -9.55 8.94 -23.72
N LEU A 125 -10.51 8.56 -22.87
CA LEU A 125 -10.94 9.36 -21.72
C LEU A 125 -9.87 9.38 -20.63
N PHE A 126 -9.20 8.25 -20.37
CA PHE A 126 -8.09 8.18 -19.43
C PHE A 126 -6.93 9.10 -19.86
N ASN A 127 -6.53 9.05 -21.13
CA ASN A 127 -5.50 9.93 -21.69
C ASN A 127 -5.92 11.40 -21.63
N LEU A 128 -7.19 11.73 -21.92
CA LEU A 128 -7.71 13.09 -21.77
C LEU A 128 -7.65 13.56 -20.31
N CYS A 129 -8.05 12.73 -19.35
CA CYS A 129 -7.93 13.04 -17.92
C CYS A 129 -6.47 13.26 -17.51
N VAL A 130 -5.52 12.46 -18.01
CA VAL A 130 -4.08 12.65 -17.76
C VAL A 130 -3.57 13.96 -18.36
N VAL A 131 -3.94 14.28 -19.61
CA VAL A 131 -3.55 15.54 -20.28
C VAL A 131 -4.13 16.76 -19.56
N VAL A 132 -5.41 16.72 -19.17
CA VAL A 132 -6.05 17.80 -18.40
C VAL A 132 -5.42 17.94 -17.02
N LEU A 133 -5.12 16.83 -16.33
CA LEU A 133 -4.45 16.85 -15.03
C LEU A 133 -3.03 17.45 -15.14
N ILE A 134 -2.27 17.10 -16.17
CA ILE A 134 -0.96 17.70 -16.45
C ILE A 134 -1.10 19.19 -16.76
N ALA A 135 -2.07 19.60 -17.59
CA ALA A 135 -2.26 21.00 -17.96
C ALA A 135 -2.66 21.87 -16.75
N VAL A 136 -3.61 21.42 -15.92
CA VAL A 136 -4.05 22.12 -14.71
C VAL A 136 -2.91 22.23 -13.70
N ASN A 137 -2.18 21.14 -13.43
CA ASN A 137 -1.03 21.20 -12.51
C ASN A 137 0.10 22.06 -13.08
N SER A 138 0.41 21.97 -14.38
CA SER A 138 1.45 22.79 -15.02
C SER A 138 1.12 24.28 -14.97
N ARG A 139 -0.14 24.66 -15.17
CA ARG A 139 -0.61 26.04 -14.95
C ARG A 139 -0.35 26.48 -13.51
N LEU A 140 -0.69 25.66 -12.51
CA LEU A 140 -0.46 25.99 -11.10
C LEU A 140 1.04 26.02 -10.73
N ILE A 141 1.89 25.19 -11.34
CA ILE A 141 3.36 25.29 -11.24
C ILE A 141 3.82 26.65 -11.75
N ILE A 142 3.39 27.04 -12.96
CA ILE A 142 3.81 28.29 -13.60
C ILE A 142 3.29 29.52 -12.83
N GLU A 143 2.02 29.53 -12.40
CA GLU A 143 1.47 30.64 -11.60
C GLU A 143 2.17 30.80 -10.24
N ASN A 144 2.47 29.71 -9.52
CA ASN A 144 3.25 29.78 -8.27
C ASN A 144 4.70 30.22 -8.53
N LEU A 145 5.35 29.70 -9.58
CA LEU A 145 6.72 30.06 -9.94
C LEU A 145 6.83 31.53 -10.36
N MET A 146 5.84 32.07 -11.08
CA MET A 146 5.75 33.50 -11.41
C MET A 146 5.47 34.39 -10.20
N LYS A 147 4.68 33.90 -9.24
CA LYS A 147 4.23 34.69 -8.08
C LYS A 147 5.22 34.69 -6.91
N TYR A 148 5.93 33.59 -6.69
CA TYR A 148 6.81 33.40 -5.53
C TYR A 148 8.28 33.08 -5.90
N GLY A 149 8.59 32.86 -7.19
CA GLY A 149 9.90 32.41 -7.64
C GLY A 149 10.22 30.97 -7.20
N LEU A 150 11.48 30.57 -7.35
CA LEU A 150 11.97 29.32 -6.76
C LEU A 150 12.21 29.52 -5.26
N LEU A 151 11.19 29.31 -4.43
CA LEU A 151 11.30 29.28 -2.95
C LEU A 151 12.26 28.20 -2.39
N ILE A 152 12.92 27.39 -3.24
CA ILE A 152 13.83 26.31 -2.83
C ILE A 152 15.17 26.88 -2.33
N GLY A 153 15.18 27.43 -1.11
CA GLY A 153 16.41 27.78 -0.43
C GLY A 153 17.20 26.52 -0.02
N SER A 154 18.50 26.49 -0.30
CA SER A 154 19.41 25.40 0.12
C SER A 154 19.38 25.15 1.64
N GLY A 155 19.09 26.20 2.41
CA GLY A 155 18.88 26.16 3.86
C GLY A 155 17.61 25.44 4.36
N PHE A 156 16.78 24.86 3.48
CA PHE A 156 15.75 23.88 3.86
C PHE A 156 16.37 22.51 4.15
N PHE A 157 17.12 21.96 3.19
CA PHE A 157 17.74 20.63 3.32
C PHE A 157 19.02 20.63 4.16
N PHE A 158 19.85 21.69 4.06
CA PHE A 158 21.14 21.80 4.77
C PHE A 158 21.16 23.03 5.69
N SER A 159 20.17 23.11 6.57
CA SER A 159 20.04 24.19 7.56
C SER A 159 21.03 24.02 8.72
N SER A 160 21.65 25.12 9.17
CA SER A 160 22.40 25.17 10.44
C SER A 160 21.54 24.82 11.67
N ARG A 161 20.21 24.82 11.52
CA ARG A 161 19.24 24.32 12.51
C ARG A 161 19.49 22.86 12.91
N LEU A 162 20.08 22.02 12.04
CA LEU A 162 20.37 20.62 12.37
C LEU A 162 21.38 20.48 13.53
N LEU A 163 22.27 21.46 13.71
CA LEU A 163 23.19 21.53 14.85
C LEU A 163 22.51 22.07 16.12
N ARG A 164 21.40 22.82 15.99
CA ARG A 164 20.57 23.26 17.13
C ARG A 164 19.77 22.10 17.70
N ASP A 165 19.30 21.19 16.86
CA ASP A 165 18.55 19.97 17.23
C ASP A 165 19.44 18.85 17.82
N TRP A 166 20.72 19.11 18.18
CA TRP A 166 21.64 18.11 18.74
C TRP A 166 21.12 17.33 19.98
N PRO A 167 20.29 17.87 20.89
CA PRO A 167 19.77 17.10 22.03
C PRO A 167 18.81 16.00 21.58
N LEU A 168 18.05 16.25 20.50
CA LEU A 168 17.14 15.27 19.90
C LEU A 168 17.93 14.17 19.17
N LEU A 169 19.07 14.51 18.56
CA LEU A 169 19.98 13.54 17.96
C LEU A 169 20.66 12.64 19.02
N ILE A 170 21.06 13.20 20.17
CA ILE A 170 21.54 12.35 21.28
C ILE A 170 20.41 11.50 21.87
N CYS A 171 19.19 12.04 21.98
CA CYS A 171 18.02 11.27 22.41
C CYS A 171 17.75 10.07 21.49
N SER A 172 17.82 10.24 20.16
CA SER A 172 17.66 9.11 19.22
C SER A 172 18.82 8.11 19.29
N LEU A 173 20.06 8.56 19.46
CA LEU A 173 21.23 7.68 19.60
C LEU A 173 21.26 6.90 20.94
N THR A 174 20.59 7.40 21.98
CA THR A 174 20.53 6.75 23.30
C THR A 174 19.29 5.90 23.53
N LEU A 175 18.19 6.09 22.77
CA LEU A 175 16.99 5.25 22.82
C LEU A 175 17.25 3.71 22.70
N PRO A 176 18.25 3.21 21.95
CA PRO A 176 18.61 1.78 21.95
C PRO A 176 18.99 1.19 23.32
N VAL A 177 19.29 2.00 24.34
CA VAL A 177 19.54 1.54 25.72
C VAL A 177 18.32 0.83 26.32
N PHE A 178 17.09 1.22 25.97
CA PHE A 178 15.88 0.54 26.49
C PHE A 178 15.77 -0.93 26.00
N PRO A 179 15.95 -1.24 24.69
CA PRO A 179 16.17 -2.60 24.21
C PRO A 179 17.31 -3.37 24.90
N LEU A 180 18.45 -2.73 25.19
CA LEU A 180 19.55 -3.38 25.93
C LEU A 180 19.13 -3.74 27.36
N GLY A 181 18.40 -2.85 28.05
CA GLY A 181 17.80 -3.11 29.35
C GLY A 181 16.80 -4.26 29.32
N ALA A 182 15.90 -4.28 28.34
CA ALA A 182 14.92 -5.36 28.16
C ALA A 182 15.60 -6.72 27.92
N TYR A 183 16.72 -6.75 27.18
CA TYR A 183 17.53 -7.95 27.00
C TYR A 183 18.21 -8.40 28.31
N MET A 184 18.67 -7.49 29.17
CA MET A 184 19.21 -7.86 30.49
C MET A 184 18.11 -8.45 31.40
N VAL A 185 16.92 -7.86 31.42
CA VAL A 185 15.76 -8.38 32.18
C VAL A 185 15.43 -9.80 31.71
N GLU A 186 15.29 -10.02 30.40
CA GLU A 186 15.02 -11.34 29.82
C GLU A 186 16.13 -12.37 30.10
N LYS A 187 17.40 -11.96 30.04
CA LYS A 187 18.56 -12.81 30.34
C LYS A 187 18.62 -13.23 31.81
N LEU A 188 18.11 -12.40 32.73
CA LEU A 188 18.00 -12.71 34.16
C LEU A 188 16.75 -13.57 34.46
N ALA A 189 15.63 -13.31 33.77
CA ALA A 189 14.41 -14.11 33.82
C ALA A 189 14.66 -15.56 33.35
N TYR A 190 15.32 -15.75 32.21
CA TYR A 190 15.68 -17.07 31.68
C TYR A 190 16.60 -17.86 32.63
N LYS A 191 17.48 -17.16 33.38
CA LYS A 191 18.32 -17.77 34.42
C LYS A 191 17.58 -18.02 35.76
N LYS A 192 16.27 -17.72 35.84
CA LYS A 192 15.43 -17.84 37.05
C LYS A 192 15.95 -17.03 38.26
N PHE A 193 16.68 -15.93 38.02
CA PHE A 193 17.15 -15.01 39.06
C PHE A 193 16.09 -13.99 39.53
N ILE A 194 15.02 -13.79 38.76
CA ILE A 194 13.99 -12.77 39.00
C ILE A 194 12.61 -13.42 38.85
N SER A 195 11.67 -13.09 39.74
CA SER A 195 10.28 -13.56 39.68
C SER A 195 9.48 -12.87 38.58
N GLU A 196 8.52 -13.58 38.00
CA GLU A 196 7.70 -13.11 36.87
C GLU A 196 7.01 -11.73 37.07
N PRO A 197 6.39 -11.38 38.21
CA PRO A 197 5.79 -10.05 38.38
C PRO A 197 6.83 -8.91 38.38
N VAL A 198 8.06 -9.17 38.84
CA VAL A 198 9.16 -8.20 38.78
C VAL A 198 9.67 -8.05 37.33
N VAL A 199 9.76 -9.15 36.58
CA VAL A 199 10.08 -9.12 35.13
C VAL A 199 9.06 -8.26 34.38
N VAL A 200 7.75 -8.48 34.60
CA VAL A 200 6.68 -7.67 33.97
C VAL A 200 6.79 -6.21 34.35
N SER A 201 7.02 -5.90 35.63
CA SER A 201 7.16 -4.53 36.14
C SER A 201 8.36 -3.81 35.51
N LEU A 202 9.50 -4.48 35.37
CA LEU A 202 10.68 -3.92 34.72
C LEU A 202 10.45 -3.65 33.22
N HIS A 203 9.74 -4.54 32.51
CA HIS A 203 9.35 -4.27 31.11
C HIS A 203 8.39 -3.09 30.97
N VAL A 204 7.41 -2.94 31.88
CA VAL A 204 6.50 -1.77 31.90
C VAL A 204 7.29 -0.47 32.12
N ILE A 205 8.23 -0.45 33.08
CA ILE A 205 9.09 0.72 33.34
C ILE A 205 9.95 1.08 32.11
N LEU A 206 10.55 0.08 31.44
CA LEU A 206 11.34 0.30 30.22
C LEU A 206 10.50 0.84 29.05
N VAL A 207 9.29 0.31 28.85
CA VAL A 207 8.36 0.76 27.81
C VAL A 207 7.89 2.20 28.07
N ILE A 208 7.52 2.54 29.31
CA ILE A 208 7.15 3.91 29.69
C ILE A 208 8.34 4.86 29.50
N GLY A 209 9.52 4.48 29.99
CA GLY A 209 10.75 5.27 29.84
C GLY A 209 11.11 5.59 28.38
N THR A 210 10.88 4.63 27.47
CA THR A 210 11.11 4.78 26.02
C THR A 210 10.30 5.90 25.39
N ILE A 211 9.09 6.18 25.90
CA ILE A 211 8.25 7.29 25.43
C ILE A 211 8.50 8.57 26.25
N MET A 212 8.59 8.46 27.58
CA MET A 212 8.73 9.62 28.46
C MET A 212 10.04 10.37 28.27
N TYR A 213 11.15 9.69 27.93
CA TYR A 213 12.44 10.33 27.70
C TYR A 213 12.44 11.28 26.47
N PRO A 214 12.05 10.84 25.26
CA PRO A 214 11.84 11.72 24.10
C PRO A 214 10.84 12.84 24.34
N VAL A 215 9.71 12.56 25.00
CA VAL A 215 8.70 13.58 25.32
C VAL A 215 9.31 14.66 26.23
N PHE A 216 10.07 14.29 27.25
CA PHE A 216 10.77 15.25 28.12
C PHE A 216 11.80 16.09 27.35
N ILE A 217 12.60 15.48 26.48
CA ILE A 217 13.62 16.22 25.69
C ILE A 217 12.96 17.21 24.73
N ILE A 218 11.93 16.81 23.98
CA ILE A 218 11.23 17.70 23.04
C ILE A 218 10.58 18.87 23.80
N LEU A 219 9.86 18.60 24.90
CA LEU A 219 9.20 19.66 25.69
C LEU A 219 10.18 20.58 26.44
N ARG A 220 11.49 20.26 26.46
CA ARG A 220 12.56 21.09 27.04
C ARG A 220 13.44 21.78 26.00
N CYS A 221 13.30 21.46 24.70
CA CYS A 221 14.14 21.98 23.64
C CYS A 221 13.29 22.55 22.51
N ASP A 222 13.31 23.88 22.33
CA ASP A 222 12.71 24.56 21.16
C ASP A 222 13.44 24.14 19.88
N SER A 223 12.95 23.04 19.31
CA SER A 223 13.55 22.25 18.25
C SER A 223 12.66 22.27 17.01
N THR A 224 13.18 21.83 15.86
CA THR A 224 12.33 21.80 14.66
C THR A 224 11.28 20.70 14.74
N VAL A 225 10.03 21.03 14.38
CA VAL A 225 8.87 20.10 14.43
C VAL A 225 9.17 18.80 13.67
N LEU A 226 9.92 18.88 12.56
CA LEU A 226 10.33 17.72 11.77
C LEU A 226 11.33 16.82 12.53
N SER A 227 12.32 17.38 13.23
CA SER A 227 13.22 16.60 14.08
C SER A 227 12.48 15.94 15.26
N GLY A 228 11.57 16.67 15.91
CA GLY A 228 10.72 16.13 16.97
C GLY A 228 9.81 14.99 16.49
N LEU A 229 9.20 15.14 15.31
CA LEU A 229 8.35 14.11 14.70
C LEU A 229 9.13 12.84 14.32
N ASN A 230 10.32 12.99 13.75
CA ASN A 230 11.20 11.84 13.48
C ASN A 230 11.63 11.12 14.77
N LEU A 231 11.96 11.88 15.83
CA LEU A 231 12.31 11.32 17.14
C LEU A 231 11.11 10.57 17.77
N MET A 232 9.90 11.14 17.74
CA MET A 232 8.70 10.48 18.28
C MET A 232 8.27 9.24 17.49
N LEU A 233 8.43 9.24 16.15
CA LEU A 233 8.20 8.06 15.33
C LEU A 233 9.21 6.93 15.65
N PHE A 234 10.49 7.28 15.85
CA PHE A 234 11.52 6.32 16.22
C PHE A 234 11.29 5.75 17.64
N ALA A 235 10.97 6.61 18.61
CA ALA A 235 10.60 6.23 19.98
C ALA A 235 9.38 5.30 20.00
N SER A 236 8.34 5.64 19.24
CA SER A 236 7.13 4.82 19.11
C SER A 236 7.43 3.46 18.49
N SER A 237 8.27 3.40 17.44
CA SER A 237 8.72 2.14 16.83
C SER A 237 9.44 1.25 17.85
N ILE A 238 10.37 1.80 18.65
CA ILE A 238 11.07 1.05 19.70
C ILE A 238 10.10 0.61 20.81
N CYS A 239 9.17 1.46 21.24
CA CYS A 239 8.14 1.14 22.23
C CYS A 239 7.28 -0.06 21.81
N LEU A 240 6.76 -0.04 20.58
CA LEU A 240 5.97 -1.15 20.02
C LEU A 240 6.82 -2.44 19.93
N LYS A 241 8.08 -2.34 19.52
CA LYS A 241 9.01 -3.48 19.50
C LYS A 241 9.29 -4.05 20.89
N LEU A 242 9.51 -3.21 21.90
CA LEU A 242 9.76 -3.61 23.29
C LEU A 242 8.58 -4.39 23.88
N VAL A 243 7.35 -3.92 23.68
CA VAL A 243 6.13 -4.64 24.09
C VAL A 243 6.01 -5.97 23.37
N SER A 244 6.29 -6.02 22.06
CA SER A 244 6.27 -7.29 21.30
C SER A 244 7.33 -8.28 21.78
N TYR A 245 8.52 -7.80 22.11
CA TYR A 245 9.63 -8.58 22.67
C TYR A 245 9.27 -9.15 24.04
N ALA A 246 8.72 -8.34 24.95
CA ALA A 246 8.28 -8.80 26.27
C ALA A 246 7.17 -9.86 26.18
N HIS A 247 6.14 -9.63 25.36
CA HIS A 247 5.05 -10.60 25.14
C HIS A 247 5.55 -11.92 24.54
N ALA A 248 6.35 -11.86 23.47
CA ALA A 248 6.80 -13.07 22.79
C ALA A 248 7.81 -13.89 23.62
N ASN A 249 8.67 -13.25 24.42
CA ASN A 249 9.53 -13.98 25.35
C ASN A 249 8.75 -14.53 26.56
N TYR A 250 7.71 -13.84 27.04
CA TYR A 250 6.79 -14.38 28.05
C TYR A 250 6.12 -15.68 27.56
N ASP A 251 5.54 -15.66 26.35
CA ASP A 251 4.94 -16.86 25.72
C ASP A 251 5.96 -18.01 25.56
N LEU A 252 7.22 -17.70 25.23
CA LEU A 252 8.30 -18.68 25.12
C LEU A 252 8.71 -19.25 26.49
N ARG A 253 8.79 -18.44 27.56
CA ARG A 253 9.09 -18.92 28.91
C ARG A 253 7.98 -19.79 29.47
N SER A 254 6.72 -19.37 29.35
CA SER A 254 5.57 -20.17 29.82
C SER A 254 5.43 -21.48 29.05
N SER A 255 5.70 -21.47 27.74
CA SER A 255 5.76 -22.70 26.93
C SER A 255 6.95 -23.60 27.30
N SER A 256 8.12 -23.02 27.61
CA SER A 256 9.27 -23.81 28.05
C SER A 256 9.03 -24.46 29.43
N ASN A 257 8.29 -23.80 30.32
CA ASN A 257 7.92 -24.34 31.64
C ASN A 257 6.91 -25.50 31.55
N SER A 258 6.09 -25.60 30.48
CA SER A 258 5.20 -26.74 30.26
C SER A 258 5.85 -27.87 29.43
N ILE A 259 6.78 -27.53 28.53
CA ILE A 259 7.52 -28.47 27.67
C ILE A 259 8.70 -29.14 28.40
N ASP A 260 9.09 -28.71 29.61
CA ASP A 260 10.16 -29.33 30.42
C ASP A 260 9.86 -30.79 30.87
N LYS A 261 8.74 -31.37 30.42
CA LYS A 261 8.45 -32.82 30.45
C LYS A 261 8.94 -33.59 29.21
N GLY A 262 9.50 -32.94 28.18
CA GLY A 262 9.83 -33.57 26.90
C GLY A 262 10.84 -32.83 26.02
N ILE A 263 12.13 -33.11 26.25
CA ILE A 263 13.24 -33.10 25.27
C ILE A 263 13.24 -31.98 24.20
N HIS A 264 13.06 -30.71 24.58
CA HIS A 264 13.54 -29.58 23.77
C HIS A 264 13.93 -28.39 24.65
N LYS A 265 15.21 -28.36 25.06
CA LYS A 265 15.78 -27.24 25.82
C LYS A 265 15.82 -25.98 24.95
N SER A 266 14.98 -25.00 25.28
CA SER A 266 14.81 -23.79 24.47
C SER A 266 16.13 -23.03 24.33
N GLN A 267 16.39 -22.46 23.14
CA GLN A 267 17.60 -21.65 22.93
C GLN A 267 17.50 -20.36 23.75
N GLY A 268 18.50 -20.14 24.62
CA GLY A 268 18.54 -18.97 25.49
C GLY A 268 18.61 -17.64 24.74
N VAL A 269 18.17 -16.57 25.41
CA VAL A 269 17.96 -15.25 24.80
C VAL A 269 19.22 -14.72 24.10
N SER A 270 19.14 -14.61 22.77
CA SER A 270 20.28 -14.25 21.91
C SER A 270 20.35 -12.75 21.62
N PHE A 271 21.48 -12.13 21.97
CA PHE A 271 21.76 -10.72 21.69
C PHE A 271 21.71 -10.40 20.18
N LYS A 272 22.18 -11.32 19.33
CA LYS A 272 22.13 -11.16 17.87
C LYS A 272 20.68 -11.09 17.35
N SER A 273 19.76 -11.85 17.96
CA SER A 273 18.34 -11.82 17.59
C SER A 273 17.68 -10.49 18.00
N LEU A 274 17.98 -9.97 19.20
CA LEU A 274 17.55 -8.62 19.63
C LEU A 274 18.00 -7.55 18.63
N VAL A 275 19.31 -7.45 18.36
CA VAL A 275 19.86 -6.41 17.47
C VAL A 275 19.27 -6.52 16.06
N TYR A 276 19.11 -7.74 15.53
CA TYR A 276 18.44 -7.96 14.26
C TYR A 276 16.98 -7.46 14.28
N PHE A 277 16.20 -7.82 15.31
CA PHE A 277 14.80 -7.41 15.44
C PHE A 277 14.63 -5.89 15.58
N ILE A 278 15.47 -5.22 16.36
CA ILE A 278 15.40 -3.76 16.53
C ILE A 278 15.67 -3.04 15.20
N MET A 279 16.54 -3.57 14.34
CA MET A 279 16.78 -3.02 13.00
C MET A 279 15.74 -3.45 11.94
N ALA A 280 15.16 -4.65 12.06
CA ALA A 280 14.26 -5.22 11.04
C ALA A 280 13.00 -4.37 10.76
N PRO A 281 12.47 -4.36 9.51
CA PRO A 281 11.27 -3.59 9.13
C PRO A 281 9.95 -4.23 9.60
N THR A 282 9.94 -4.81 10.81
CA THR A 282 8.76 -5.42 11.45
C THR A 282 8.68 -5.02 12.92
N LEU A 283 7.45 -4.92 13.44
CA LEU A 283 7.18 -4.61 14.85
C LEU A 283 6.94 -5.86 15.71
N CYS A 284 6.77 -7.02 15.09
CA CYS A 284 6.46 -8.28 15.78
C CYS A 284 7.73 -9.12 16.00
N TYR A 285 8.11 -9.36 17.26
CA TYR A 285 9.25 -10.23 17.58
C TYR A 285 8.97 -11.70 17.20
N GLN A 286 10.00 -12.38 16.68
CA GLN A 286 10.05 -13.81 16.39
C GLN A 286 11.51 -14.28 16.60
N PRO A 287 11.77 -15.50 17.10
CA PRO A 287 13.13 -16.00 17.31
C PRO A 287 13.94 -16.11 16.01
N SER A 288 13.27 -16.47 14.93
CA SER A 288 13.78 -16.58 13.56
C SER A 288 12.85 -15.84 12.59
N TYR A 289 13.41 -15.39 11.46
CA TYR A 289 12.68 -14.72 10.39
C TYR A 289 13.06 -15.34 9.05
N PRO A 290 12.18 -15.32 8.03
CA PRO A 290 12.55 -15.71 6.68
C PRO A 290 13.63 -14.75 6.15
N GLN A 291 14.70 -15.31 5.56
CA GLN A 291 15.82 -14.52 5.04
C GLN A 291 16.04 -14.72 3.54
N THR A 292 16.46 -13.65 2.85
CA THR A 292 16.85 -13.68 1.44
C THR A 292 18.32 -14.05 1.28
N ILE A 293 18.68 -14.78 0.22
CA ILE A 293 20.01 -15.38 0.05
C ILE A 293 21.12 -14.33 -0.19
N CYS A 294 20.82 -13.20 -0.83
CA CYS A 294 21.82 -12.18 -1.19
C CYS A 294 21.24 -10.75 -1.30
N ILE A 295 22.11 -9.74 -1.23
CA ILE A 295 21.77 -8.31 -1.42
C ILE A 295 21.94 -7.93 -2.90
N ARG A 296 20.87 -7.52 -3.57
CA ARG A 296 20.88 -7.00 -4.95
C ARG A 296 21.31 -5.53 -4.97
N LYS A 297 22.61 -5.27 -4.77
CA LYS A 297 23.20 -3.92 -4.62
C LYS A 297 22.69 -2.89 -5.65
N GLY A 298 22.65 -3.24 -6.94
CA GLY A 298 22.16 -2.34 -7.99
C GLY A 298 20.68 -1.96 -7.83
N TRP A 299 19.83 -2.89 -7.39
CA TRP A 299 18.44 -2.61 -7.07
C TRP A 299 18.32 -1.64 -5.88
N VAL A 300 19.12 -1.85 -4.81
CA VAL A 300 19.15 -0.93 -3.66
C VAL A 300 19.50 0.50 -4.08
N ILE A 301 20.53 0.67 -4.91
CA ILE A 301 20.94 1.99 -5.44
C ILE A 301 19.80 2.63 -6.24
N CYS A 302 19.13 1.88 -7.12
CA CYS A 302 18.01 2.39 -7.89
C CYS A 302 16.81 2.81 -7.01
N GLN A 303 16.52 2.10 -5.92
CA GLN A 303 15.46 2.50 -4.98
C GLN A 303 15.90 3.71 -4.13
N LEU A 304 17.17 3.82 -3.77
CA LEU A 304 17.73 4.97 -3.02
C LEU A 304 17.66 6.26 -3.85
N VAL A 305 18.00 6.21 -5.14
CA VAL A 305 17.86 7.35 -6.06
C VAL A 305 16.40 7.81 -6.16
N LYS A 306 15.44 6.87 -6.29
CA LYS A 306 14.01 7.22 -6.23
C LYS A 306 13.61 7.85 -4.91
N LEU A 307 14.13 7.36 -3.78
CA LEU A 307 13.80 7.90 -2.45
C LEU A 307 14.24 9.36 -2.33
N VAL A 308 15.43 9.71 -2.83
CA VAL A 308 15.89 11.11 -2.90
C VAL A 308 14.98 11.95 -3.81
N ILE A 309 14.64 11.47 -5.00
CA ILE A 309 13.77 12.18 -5.95
C ILE A 309 12.37 12.44 -5.35
N PHE A 310 11.69 11.42 -4.84
CA PHE A 310 10.35 11.58 -4.26
C PHE A 310 10.35 12.40 -2.96
N THR A 311 11.42 12.35 -2.17
CA THR A 311 11.58 13.25 -1.00
C THR A 311 11.76 14.71 -1.45
N GLY A 312 12.52 14.95 -2.52
CA GLY A 312 12.66 16.27 -3.14
C GLY A 312 11.32 16.82 -3.68
N VAL A 313 10.55 15.98 -4.38
CA VAL A 313 9.20 16.32 -4.86
C VAL A 313 8.25 16.62 -3.70
N MET A 314 8.32 15.85 -2.61
CA MET A 314 7.51 16.10 -1.41
C MET A 314 7.84 17.46 -0.77
N GLY A 315 9.14 17.79 -0.62
CA GLY A 315 9.58 19.10 -0.14
C GLY A 315 9.16 20.26 -1.06
N PHE A 316 9.24 20.06 -2.38
CA PHE A 316 8.76 21.02 -3.37
C PHE A 316 7.25 21.30 -3.24
N ILE A 317 6.41 20.27 -3.07
CA ILE A 317 4.96 20.47 -2.90
C ILE A 317 4.66 21.20 -1.59
N ILE A 318 5.40 20.92 -0.52
CA ILE A 318 5.26 21.61 0.77
C ILE A 318 5.58 23.11 0.61
N GLU A 319 6.79 23.46 0.17
CA GLU A 319 7.25 24.86 0.09
C GLU A 319 6.53 25.70 -0.98
N GLN A 320 6.15 25.11 -2.13
CA GLN A 320 5.55 25.87 -3.25
C GLN A 320 4.02 25.95 -3.19
N TYR A 321 3.33 25.03 -2.51
CA TYR A 321 1.87 24.97 -2.48
C TYR A 321 1.31 25.05 -1.07
N ILE A 322 1.68 24.13 -0.20
CA ILE A 322 1.07 24.02 1.13
C ILE A 322 1.40 25.27 1.95
N ASP A 323 2.68 25.63 2.06
CA ASP A 323 3.09 26.75 2.89
C ASP A 323 2.51 28.10 2.43
N PRO A 324 2.53 28.45 1.13
CA PRO A 324 1.86 29.66 0.63
C PRO A 324 0.33 29.64 0.79
N ILE A 325 -0.34 28.49 0.67
CA ILE A 325 -1.79 28.41 0.89
C ILE A 325 -2.14 28.66 2.36
N ILE A 326 -1.42 28.05 3.31
CA ILE A 326 -1.74 28.23 4.74
C ILE A 326 -1.31 29.60 5.27
N LYS A 327 -0.16 30.14 4.83
CA LYS A 327 0.25 31.53 5.14
C LYS A 327 -0.79 32.58 4.72
N ASN A 328 -1.56 32.31 3.66
CA ASN A 328 -2.66 33.15 3.18
C ASN A 328 -4.05 32.68 3.69
N SER A 329 -4.12 32.02 4.86
CA SER A 329 -5.36 31.51 5.44
C SER A 329 -5.62 31.99 6.87
N GLN A 330 -6.88 32.32 7.16
CA GLN A 330 -7.39 32.54 8.51
C GLN A 330 -7.87 31.21 9.13
N HIS A 331 -8.00 31.17 10.46
CA HIS A 331 -8.40 29.96 11.21
C HIS A 331 -9.70 29.33 10.68
N PRO A 332 -9.71 28.03 10.35
CA PRO A 332 -10.91 27.36 9.83
C PRO A 332 -12.12 27.43 10.76
N LEU A 333 -11.90 27.58 12.08
CA LEU A 333 -12.97 27.65 13.09
C LEU A 333 -13.25 29.08 13.61
N LYS A 334 -12.70 30.13 12.99
CA LYS A 334 -13.07 31.54 13.30
C LYS A 334 -13.59 32.33 12.09
N GLY A 335 -13.44 31.80 10.87
CA GLY A 335 -13.91 32.45 9.65
C GLY A 335 -15.32 32.02 9.22
N ASN A 336 -15.78 32.58 8.09
CA ASN A 336 -16.97 32.10 7.39
C ASN A 336 -16.76 30.64 6.94
N VAL A 337 -17.73 29.76 7.19
CA VAL A 337 -17.69 28.33 6.83
C VAL A 337 -17.37 28.11 5.35
N LEU A 338 -17.88 28.96 4.45
CA LEU A 338 -17.60 28.86 3.02
C LEU A 338 -16.13 29.13 2.69
N TYR A 339 -15.49 30.08 3.40
CA TYR A 339 -14.04 30.34 3.27
C TYR A 339 -13.23 29.18 3.85
N ALA A 340 -13.63 28.61 5.00
CA ALA A 340 -12.97 27.43 5.55
C ALA A 340 -13.02 26.22 4.59
N MET A 341 -14.19 25.98 3.97
CA MET A 341 -14.36 24.95 2.92
C MET A 341 -13.47 25.22 1.70
N GLU A 342 -13.42 26.47 1.23
CA GLU A 342 -12.59 26.88 0.08
C GLU A 342 -11.08 26.71 0.36
N ARG A 343 -10.62 26.98 1.59
CA ARG A 343 -9.23 26.72 2.03
C ARG A 343 -8.93 25.22 2.13
N VAL A 344 -9.82 24.42 2.73
CA VAL A 344 -9.68 22.95 2.84
C VAL A 344 -9.64 22.31 1.45
N LEU A 345 -10.52 22.72 0.53
CA LEU A 345 -10.51 22.26 -0.86
C LEU A 345 -9.20 22.63 -1.59
N LYS A 346 -8.66 23.84 -1.38
CA LYS A 346 -7.36 24.24 -1.95
C LYS A 346 -6.17 23.45 -1.38
N LEU A 347 -6.24 23.03 -0.12
CA LEU A 347 -5.22 22.17 0.50
C LEU A 347 -5.36 20.68 0.15
N SER A 348 -6.54 20.23 -0.30
CA SER A 348 -6.83 18.81 -0.55
C SER A 348 -5.83 18.14 -1.50
N ILE A 349 -5.66 18.65 -2.72
CA ILE A 349 -4.80 18.05 -3.76
C ILE A 349 -3.32 18.07 -3.36
N PRO A 350 -2.70 19.19 -2.93
CA PRO A 350 -1.31 19.20 -2.47
C PRO A 350 -1.05 18.27 -1.28
N THR A 351 -1.96 18.24 -0.30
CA THR A 351 -1.85 17.36 0.87
C THR A 351 -1.94 15.89 0.47
N LEU A 352 -2.88 15.54 -0.42
CA LEU A 352 -3.02 14.20 -0.98
C LEU A 352 -1.74 13.74 -1.68
N TYR A 353 -1.15 14.57 -2.54
CA TYR A 353 0.11 14.24 -3.22
C TYR A 353 1.27 14.03 -2.23
N VAL A 354 1.44 14.92 -1.24
CA VAL A 354 2.44 14.75 -0.17
C VAL A 354 2.23 13.45 0.60
N TRP A 355 0.99 13.08 0.90
CA TRP A 355 0.67 11.88 1.67
C TRP A 355 0.88 10.58 0.87
N LEU A 356 0.58 10.59 -0.43
CA LEU A 356 0.90 9.49 -1.35
C LEU A 356 2.43 9.35 -1.58
N CYS A 357 3.15 10.46 -1.69
CA CYS A 357 4.61 10.46 -1.75
C CYS A 357 5.23 9.93 -0.45
N LEU A 358 4.73 10.34 0.72
CA LEU A 358 5.16 9.85 2.04
C LEU A 358 4.95 8.33 2.15
N PHE A 359 3.81 7.81 1.70
CA PHE A 359 3.54 6.37 1.65
C PHE A 359 4.55 5.62 0.78
N TYR A 360 4.77 6.09 -0.45
CA TYR A 360 5.70 5.47 -1.37
C TYR A 360 7.15 5.50 -0.84
N CYS A 361 7.59 6.64 -0.30
CA CYS A 361 8.90 6.79 0.33
C CYS A 361 9.07 5.86 1.53
N THR A 362 8.09 5.78 2.42
CA THR A 362 8.20 5.02 3.67
C THR A 362 8.00 3.53 3.43
N PHE A 363 6.82 3.11 2.95
CA PHE A 363 6.43 1.70 2.91
C PHE A 363 6.92 0.97 1.67
N HIS A 364 6.99 1.64 0.51
CA HIS A 364 7.48 1.00 -0.72
C HIS A 364 8.99 1.09 -0.90
N LEU A 365 9.63 2.24 -0.63
CA LEU A 365 11.07 2.42 -0.82
C LEU A 365 11.87 2.08 0.45
N TRP A 366 11.69 2.84 1.53
CA TRP A 366 12.54 2.75 2.73
C TRP A 366 12.49 1.39 3.42
N LEU A 367 11.30 0.86 3.75
CA LEU A 367 11.18 -0.46 4.38
C LEU A 367 11.75 -1.59 3.50
N ASN A 368 11.70 -1.46 2.18
CA ASN A 368 12.25 -2.42 1.22
C ASN A 368 13.77 -2.33 1.06
N ILE A 369 14.34 -1.12 1.10
CA ILE A 369 15.79 -0.90 1.18
C ILE A 369 16.32 -1.52 2.48
N LEU A 370 15.68 -1.21 3.61
CA LEU A 370 16.00 -1.77 4.93
C LEU A 370 15.86 -3.30 4.96
N ALA A 371 14.82 -3.84 4.32
CA ALA A 371 14.64 -5.29 4.16
C ALA A 371 15.78 -5.94 3.36
N GLU A 372 16.16 -5.38 2.21
CA GLU A 372 17.24 -5.94 1.39
C GLU A 372 18.58 -5.90 2.15
N LEU A 373 18.91 -4.79 2.81
CA LEU A 373 20.15 -4.65 3.59
C LEU A 373 20.22 -5.63 4.77
N LEU A 374 19.09 -5.90 5.42
CA LEU A 374 18.99 -6.86 6.53
C LEU A 374 18.66 -8.30 6.07
N HIS A 375 18.70 -8.58 4.77
CA HIS A 375 18.31 -9.87 4.18
C HIS A 375 16.90 -10.34 4.61
N PHE A 376 15.96 -9.44 4.90
CA PHE A 376 14.62 -9.75 5.42
C PHE A 376 13.68 -10.22 4.29
N GLY A 377 13.00 -11.36 4.51
CA GLY A 377 12.17 -12.04 3.51
C GLY A 377 10.70 -11.64 3.48
N ASP A 378 10.06 -11.35 4.62
CA ASP A 378 8.67 -10.84 4.64
C ASP A 378 8.67 -9.37 4.22
N ARG A 379 8.14 -9.08 3.04
CA ARG A 379 8.05 -7.71 2.49
C ARG A 379 6.61 -7.28 2.24
N GLU A 380 5.66 -7.98 2.85
CA GLU A 380 4.26 -7.58 2.89
C GLU A 380 4.08 -6.44 3.91
N PHE A 381 4.54 -5.24 3.53
CA PHE A 381 4.43 -4.02 4.35
C PHE A 381 3.08 -3.31 4.19
N TYR A 382 2.39 -3.55 3.08
CA TYR A 382 1.06 -3.02 2.74
C TYR A 382 0.36 -3.97 1.75
N LYS A 383 -0.94 -3.77 1.54
CA LYS A 383 -1.77 -4.45 0.52
C LYS A 383 -2.42 -3.41 -0.40
N ASP A 384 -3.31 -3.82 -1.29
CA ASP A 384 -4.02 -2.97 -2.26
C ASP A 384 -5.11 -2.08 -1.64
N TRP A 385 -4.75 -1.33 -0.58
CA TRP A 385 -5.63 -0.48 0.22
C TRP A 385 -6.41 0.56 -0.59
N TRP A 386 -5.95 0.92 -1.79
CA TRP A 386 -6.65 1.83 -2.71
C TRP A 386 -7.95 1.23 -3.27
N ASN A 387 -8.07 -0.10 -3.30
CA ASN A 387 -9.27 -0.84 -3.68
C ASN A 387 -10.27 -1.02 -2.51
N ALA A 388 -9.94 -0.55 -1.30
CA ALA A 388 -10.75 -0.80 -0.10
C ALA A 388 -12.18 -0.27 -0.25
N LYS A 389 -13.15 -1.11 0.13
CA LYS A 389 -14.59 -0.86 0.05
C LYS A 389 -15.12 -0.25 1.34
N THR A 390 -14.37 -0.35 2.43
CA THR A 390 -14.65 0.28 3.72
C THR A 390 -13.39 0.83 4.37
N ILE A 391 -13.56 1.74 5.33
CA ILE A 391 -12.45 2.31 6.10
C ILE A 391 -11.83 1.27 7.06
N GLU A 392 -12.56 0.24 7.49
CA GLU A 392 -11.96 -0.87 8.24
C GLU A 392 -11.00 -1.67 7.36
N GLU A 393 -11.41 -2.00 6.13
CA GLU A 393 -10.58 -2.73 5.16
C GLU A 393 -9.31 -1.94 4.83
N TYR A 394 -9.44 -0.63 4.59
CA TYR A 394 -8.31 0.28 4.42
C TYR A 394 -7.30 0.19 5.58
N TRP A 395 -7.73 0.34 6.84
CA TRP A 395 -6.83 0.30 7.99
C TRP A 395 -6.17 -1.06 8.23
N ARG A 396 -6.74 -2.14 7.68
CA ARG A 396 -6.18 -3.49 7.72
C ARG A 396 -5.20 -3.78 6.57
N MET A 397 -5.15 -2.90 5.55
CA MET A 397 -4.31 -3.05 4.35
C MET A 397 -3.18 -2.00 4.26
N TRP A 398 -3.37 -0.81 4.84
CA TRP A 398 -2.46 0.33 4.72
C TRP A 398 -1.04 0.07 5.26
N ASN A 399 -0.94 -0.39 6.51
CA ASN A 399 0.32 -0.55 7.24
C ASN A 399 0.30 -1.92 7.93
N MET A 400 0.79 -2.94 7.21
CA MET A 400 0.80 -4.31 7.71
C MET A 400 1.67 -4.49 8.96
N PRO A 401 2.84 -3.85 9.15
CA PRO A 401 3.59 -3.95 10.40
C PRO A 401 2.79 -3.51 11.64
N VAL A 402 2.09 -2.37 11.57
CA VAL A 402 1.25 -1.89 12.68
C VAL A 402 -0.04 -2.71 12.80
N HIS A 403 -0.67 -3.12 11.69
CA HIS A 403 -1.86 -3.97 11.73
C HIS A 403 -1.55 -5.36 12.33
N LYS A 404 -0.47 -6.02 11.91
CA LYS A 404 0.04 -7.29 12.47
C LYS A 404 0.33 -7.14 13.97
N TRP A 405 0.86 -5.99 14.41
CA TRP A 405 1.11 -5.69 15.83
C TRP A 405 -0.16 -5.48 16.65
N MET A 406 -1.07 -4.60 16.20
CA MET A 406 -2.38 -4.34 16.81
C MET A 406 -3.18 -5.64 16.96
N LEU A 407 -3.21 -6.47 15.91
CA LEU A 407 -3.91 -7.74 15.92
C LEU A 407 -3.33 -8.70 16.97
N ARG A 408 -1.99 -8.84 17.01
CA ARG A 408 -1.30 -9.78 17.91
C ARG A 408 -1.32 -9.36 19.39
N HIS A 409 -1.11 -8.08 19.68
CA HIS A 409 -0.81 -7.60 21.04
C HIS A 409 -1.93 -6.79 21.70
N VAL A 410 -2.97 -6.39 20.96
CA VAL A 410 -4.15 -5.70 21.51
C VAL A 410 -5.43 -6.51 21.23
N TYR A 411 -5.77 -6.72 19.96
CA TYR A 411 -7.07 -7.26 19.58
C TYR A 411 -7.24 -8.73 20.01
N LEU A 412 -6.32 -9.63 19.65
CA LEU A 412 -6.43 -11.05 20.03
C LEU A 412 -6.43 -11.28 21.55
N PRO A 413 -5.60 -10.61 22.37
CA PRO A 413 -5.72 -10.63 23.83
C PRO A 413 -7.10 -10.16 24.33
N CYS A 414 -7.66 -9.08 23.77
CA CYS A 414 -9.02 -8.64 24.15
C CYS A 414 -10.07 -9.73 23.88
N ILE A 415 -10.05 -10.35 22.70
CA ILE A 415 -11.00 -11.43 22.34
C ILE A 415 -10.79 -12.67 23.23
N ARG A 416 -9.54 -13.03 23.56
CA ARG A 416 -9.22 -14.15 24.48
C ARG A 416 -9.77 -13.91 25.89
N ASN A 417 -9.79 -12.64 26.33
CA ASN A 417 -10.37 -12.22 27.62
C ASN A 417 -11.90 -11.99 27.56
N GLY A 418 -12.58 -12.46 26.51
CA GLY A 418 -14.04 -12.37 26.38
C GLY A 418 -14.58 -10.99 25.96
N ILE A 419 -13.73 -10.01 25.65
CA ILE A 419 -14.18 -8.67 25.25
C ILE A 419 -14.85 -8.75 23.87
N PRO A 420 -16.07 -8.19 23.67
CA PRO A 420 -16.77 -8.28 22.40
C PRO A 420 -16.05 -7.52 21.29
N LYS A 421 -16.13 -8.05 20.05
CA LYS A 421 -15.38 -7.58 18.87
C LYS A 421 -15.47 -6.07 18.61
N GLY A 422 -16.62 -5.45 18.88
CA GLY A 422 -16.79 -3.99 18.75
C GLY A 422 -15.98 -3.19 19.77
N VAL A 423 -15.96 -3.63 21.04
CA VAL A 423 -15.16 -2.97 22.09
C VAL A 423 -13.66 -3.19 21.85
N ALA A 424 -13.25 -4.39 21.43
CA ALA A 424 -11.87 -4.66 21.03
C ALA A 424 -11.40 -3.78 19.85
N MET A 425 -12.30 -3.46 18.90
CA MET A 425 -12.04 -2.49 17.84
C MET A 425 -11.87 -1.07 18.40
N VAL A 426 -12.77 -0.61 19.27
CA VAL A 426 -12.67 0.73 19.90
C VAL A 426 -11.37 0.88 20.70
N ILE A 427 -10.98 -0.13 21.48
CA ILE A 427 -9.69 -0.15 22.22
C ILE A 427 -8.50 -0.03 21.25
N SER A 428 -8.55 -0.73 20.11
CA SER A 428 -7.47 -0.65 19.09
C SER A 428 -7.38 0.74 18.46
N PHE A 429 -8.51 1.37 18.13
CA PHE A 429 -8.54 2.76 17.64
C PHE A 429 -8.09 3.77 18.71
N PHE A 430 -8.46 3.58 19.98
CA PHE A 430 -8.07 4.45 21.10
C PHE A 430 -6.56 4.42 21.34
N ILE A 431 -5.94 3.24 21.36
CA ILE A 431 -4.47 3.10 21.46
C ILE A 431 -3.78 3.73 20.24
N SER A 432 -4.31 3.51 19.04
CA SER A 432 -3.81 4.18 17.83
C SER A 432 -3.89 5.71 17.92
N ALA A 433 -5.01 6.25 18.41
CA ALA A 433 -5.24 7.68 18.57
C ALA A 433 -4.24 8.32 19.54
N ILE A 434 -3.88 7.66 20.64
CA ILE A 434 -2.84 8.09 21.58
C ILE A 434 -1.47 8.18 20.86
N PHE A 435 -1.08 7.17 20.08
CA PHE A 435 0.18 7.21 19.34
C PHE A 435 0.22 8.32 18.26
N HIS A 436 -0.91 8.61 17.60
CA HIS A 436 -0.98 9.72 16.64
C HIS A 436 -0.86 11.09 17.32
N GLU A 437 -1.51 11.29 18.48
CA GLU A 437 -1.36 12.53 19.25
C GLU A 437 0.07 12.68 19.82
N LEU A 438 0.70 11.60 20.29
CA LEU A 438 2.09 11.63 20.74
C LEU A 438 3.07 11.98 19.61
N CYS A 439 2.84 11.46 18.39
CA CYS A 439 3.70 11.74 17.23
C CYS A 439 3.48 13.11 16.58
N ILE A 440 2.34 13.77 16.78
CA ILE A 440 1.99 15.04 16.12
C ILE A 440 1.87 16.20 17.12
N GLY A 441 1.18 16.00 18.25
CA GLY A 441 0.96 17.01 19.29
C GLY A 441 2.25 17.38 20.04
N ILE A 442 3.08 16.40 20.40
CA ILE A 442 4.33 16.66 21.14
C ILE A 442 5.33 17.49 20.32
N PRO A 443 5.68 17.16 19.05
CA PRO A 443 6.58 17.97 18.24
C PRO A 443 6.04 19.35 17.87
N CYS A 444 4.72 19.52 17.84
CA CYS A 444 4.07 20.82 17.66
C CYS A 444 3.91 21.60 18.98
N HIS A 445 4.20 20.99 20.14
CA HIS A 445 3.92 21.50 21.48
C HIS A 445 2.44 21.91 21.69
N ILE A 446 1.50 21.16 21.09
CA ILE A 446 0.05 21.41 21.14
C ILE A 446 -0.66 20.20 21.72
N PHE A 447 -1.28 20.38 22.89
CA PHE A 447 -1.99 19.34 23.65
C PHE A 447 -3.52 19.40 23.46
N LYS A 448 -4.00 19.79 22.26
CA LYS A 448 -5.43 19.99 21.98
C LYS A 448 -6.19 18.72 21.55
N LEU A 449 -5.52 17.57 21.47
CA LEU A 449 -6.13 16.29 21.09
C LEU A 449 -6.72 16.27 19.67
N TRP A 450 -6.23 17.12 18.76
CA TRP A 450 -6.73 17.22 17.38
C TRP A 450 -6.50 15.92 16.59
N ALA A 451 -5.31 15.31 16.68
CA ALA A 451 -5.02 14.05 16.00
C ALA A 451 -5.74 12.87 16.69
N PHE A 452 -5.82 12.87 18.02
CA PHE A 452 -6.60 11.91 18.79
C PHE A 452 -8.07 11.89 18.33
N MET A 453 -8.73 13.05 18.29
CA MET A 453 -10.11 13.19 17.84
C MET A 453 -10.27 12.83 16.35
N GLY A 454 -9.29 13.19 15.51
CA GLY A 454 -9.26 12.83 14.09
C GLY A 454 -9.20 11.33 13.82
N ILE A 455 -8.51 10.54 14.67
CA ILE A 455 -8.52 9.07 14.62
C ILE A 455 -9.83 8.51 15.21
N MET A 456 -10.27 9.00 16.37
CA MET A 456 -11.49 8.49 17.03
C MET A 456 -12.77 8.74 16.21
N PHE A 457 -12.86 9.85 15.48
CA PHE A 457 -13.98 10.14 14.58
C PHE A 457 -14.15 9.12 13.44
N GLN A 458 -13.11 8.34 13.14
CA GLN A 458 -13.18 7.31 12.10
C GLN A 458 -13.96 6.08 12.56
N VAL A 459 -14.17 5.86 13.86
CA VAL A 459 -15.00 4.74 14.35
C VAL A 459 -16.49 4.92 13.95
N PRO A 460 -17.15 6.08 14.18
CA PRO A 460 -18.41 6.42 13.54
C PRO A 460 -18.40 6.25 12.02
N LEU A 461 -17.31 6.62 11.35
CA LEU A 461 -17.20 6.58 9.89
C LEU A 461 -17.05 5.14 9.34
N VAL A 462 -16.45 4.22 10.10
CA VAL A 462 -16.47 2.77 9.84
C VAL A 462 -17.88 2.20 9.98
N ILE A 463 -18.65 2.62 10.99
CA ILE A 463 -20.05 2.22 11.16
C ILE A 463 -20.89 2.73 9.98
N LEU A 464 -20.71 4.00 9.59
CA LEU A 464 -21.42 4.61 8.45
C LEU A 464 -21.06 3.93 7.13
N THR A 465 -19.78 3.69 6.83
CA THR A 465 -19.37 3.02 5.57
C THR A 465 -19.88 1.59 5.48
N LYS A 466 -19.94 0.84 6.61
CA LYS A 466 -20.60 -0.47 6.65
C LYS A 466 -22.12 -0.39 6.41
N TYR A 467 -22.81 0.58 7.02
CA TYR A 467 -24.23 0.79 6.79
C TYR A 467 -24.51 1.12 5.32
N LEU A 468 -23.72 2.01 4.71
CA LEU A 468 -23.82 2.37 3.30
C LEU A 468 -23.53 1.17 2.39
N GLN A 469 -22.48 0.38 2.66
CA GLN A 469 -22.17 -0.83 1.91
C GLN A 469 -23.31 -1.85 1.97
N ASN A 470 -23.88 -2.10 3.16
CA ASN A 470 -25.00 -3.03 3.34
C ASN A 470 -26.28 -2.54 2.64
N LYS A 471 -26.54 -1.22 2.65
CA LYS A 471 -27.72 -0.61 2.03
C LYS A 471 -27.66 -0.59 0.50
N PHE A 472 -26.53 -0.16 -0.06
CA PHE A 472 -26.38 0.03 -1.51
C PHE A 472 -25.79 -1.19 -2.23
N LYS A 473 -25.18 -2.15 -1.52
CA LYS A 473 -24.49 -3.36 -2.02
C LYS A 473 -23.36 -3.13 -3.06
N ASN A 474 -23.19 -1.91 -3.55
CA ASN A 474 -22.19 -1.53 -4.54
C ASN A 474 -20.85 -1.15 -3.88
N ALA A 475 -19.79 -1.86 -4.25
CA ALA A 475 -18.43 -1.63 -3.76
C ALA A 475 -17.87 -0.24 -4.10
N MET A 476 -18.26 0.35 -5.23
CA MET A 476 -17.76 1.65 -5.69
C MET A 476 -18.18 2.79 -4.77
N VAL A 477 -19.41 2.75 -4.23
CA VAL A 477 -19.92 3.79 -3.31
C VAL A 477 -19.06 3.88 -2.05
N GLY A 478 -18.67 2.73 -1.47
CA GLY A 478 -17.80 2.68 -0.29
C GLY A 478 -16.38 3.21 -0.57
N ASN A 479 -15.82 2.88 -1.74
CA ASN A 479 -14.51 3.37 -2.17
C ASN A 479 -14.52 4.90 -2.47
N MET A 480 -15.57 5.41 -3.13
CA MET A 480 -15.75 6.85 -3.35
C MET A 480 -15.89 7.62 -2.03
N VAL A 481 -16.65 7.10 -1.07
CA VAL A 481 -16.77 7.70 0.27
C VAL A 481 -15.42 7.70 0.99
N PHE A 482 -14.66 6.61 0.93
CA PHE A 482 -13.29 6.57 1.44
C PHE A 482 -12.42 7.68 0.82
N TRP A 483 -12.31 7.75 -0.52
CA TRP A 483 -11.49 8.76 -1.19
C TRP A 483 -11.95 10.19 -0.95
N PHE A 484 -13.26 10.44 -0.80
CA PHE A 484 -13.79 11.77 -0.45
C PHE A 484 -13.32 12.21 0.94
N PHE A 485 -13.55 11.40 1.97
CA PHE A 485 -13.13 11.72 3.35
C PHE A 485 -11.61 11.81 3.48
N PHE A 486 -10.87 10.93 2.81
CA PHE A 486 -9.42 10.87 2.81
C PHE A 486 -8.76 12.05 2.11
N SER A 487 -9.25 12.44 0.92
CA SER A 487 -8.61 13.47 0.11
C SER A 487 -8.99 14.89 0.54
N ILE A 488 -10.24 15.10 0.94
CA ILE A 488 -10.78 16.44 1.20
C ILE A 488 -10.82 16.76 2.69
N TYR A 489 -11.31 15.86 3.53
CA TYR A 489 -11.60 16.19 4.94
C TYR A 489 -10.45 15.85 5.89
N GLY A 490 -10.01 14.60 5.94
CA GLY A 490 -9.13 14.07 6.99
C GLY A 490 -7.78 14.78 7.08
N GLN A 491 -6.86 14.44 6.17
CA GLN A 491 -5.50 14.97 6.19
C GLN A 491 -5.41 16.51 6.05
N PRO A 492 -6.16 17.17 5.14
CA PRO A 492 -6.05 18.62 4.96
C PRO A 492 -6.55 19.42 6.17
N MET A 493 -7.62 18.97 6.85
CA MET A 493 -8.13 19.64 8.04
C MET A 493 -7.16 19.47 9.22
N CYS A 494 -6.56 18.28 9.40
CA CYS A 494 -5.53 18.07 10.42
C CYS A 494 -4.33 18.99 10.22
N VAL A 495 -3.82 19.13 8.99
CA VAL A 495 -2.70 20.04 8.67
C VAL A 495 -3.08 21.49 8.97
N LEU A 496 -4.27 21.93 8.53
CA LEU A 496 -4.73 23.31 8.72
C LEU A 496 -4.93 23.68 10.20
N LEU A 497 -5.49 22.76 11.02
CA LEU A 497 -5.67 22.96 12.46
C LEU A 497 -4.32 23.07 13.20
N TYR A 498 -3.42 22.11 13.02
CA TYR A 498 -2.12 22.14 13.71
C TYR A 498 -1.25 23.32 13.25
N TYR A 499 -1.18 23.62 11.95
CA TYR A 499 -0.39 24.75 11.45
C TYR A 499 -0.88 26.08 12.01
N HIS A 500 -2.20 26.32 12.01
CA HIS A 500 -2.74 27.57 12.52
C HIS A 500 -2.53 27.71 14.03
N ASP A 501 -2.59 26.63 14.81
CA ASP A 501 -2.26 26.70 16.23
C ASP A 501 -0.77 26.91 16.51
N VAL A 502 0.14 26.38 15.68
CA VAL A 502 1.58 26.70 15.73
C VAL A 502 1.83 28.18 15.40
N MET A 503 1.13 28.74 14.42
CA MET A 503 1.27 30.15 14.04
C MET A 503 0.64 31.11 15.06
N ASN A 504 -0.53 30.78 15.61
CA ASN A 504 -1.15 31.50 16.74
C ASN A 504 -0.14 31.69 17.89
N ARG A 505 0.61 30.64 18.23
CA ARG A 505 1.56 30.67 19.35
C ARG A 505 2.68 31.69 19.14
N LYS A 506 3.22 31.80 17.92
CA LYS A 506 4.31 32.76 17.60
C LYS A 506 3.87 34.21 17.80
N VAL A 507 2.67 34.55 17.31
CA VAL A 507 2.06 35.88 17.43
C VAL A 507 1.67 36.22 18.88
N GLY A 508 1.68 35.25 19.80
CA GLY A 508 1.53 35.45 21.24
C GLY A 508 2.84 35.45 22.03
N THR A 509 4.00 35.45 21.36
CA THR A 509 5.35 35.47 21.95
C THR A 509 6.26 36.56 21.37
N GLU A 510 5.71 37.40 20.49
CA GLU A 510 6.29 38.65 19.96
C GLU A 510 5.46 39.84 20.49
#